data_AF-A0A926BVC1-F1
#
_entry.id   AF-A0A926BVC1-F1
#
_cell.length_a   1.000
_cell.length_b   1.000
_cell.length_c   1.000
_cell.angle_alpha   90.00
_cell.angle_beta   90.00
_cell.angle_gamma   90.00
#
_symmetry.space_group_name_H-M   'P 1'
#
loop_
_entity.id
_entity.type
_entity.pdbx_description
1 polymer ?
#
loop_
_entity_poly.entity_id
_entity_poly.type
_entity_poly.pdbx_seq_one_letter_code
_entity_poly.pdbx_strand_id
1 'polypeptide(L)'
;WVFGCDICQDVCPWNRFEKPTDESDFAPRPGVALLTLDELASMTDEEFLERFAGSPVMRAKADGMRRNARGVVTDRVSFVRPRR
;
A
#
# COMPACT_ATOMS: atom_id res chain seq x y z
N TRP A 1 5.12 3.09 4.52
CA TRP A 1 4.44 2.13 3.62
C TRP A 1 3.10 1.77 4.22
N VAL A 2 2.02 1.79 3.43
CA VAL A 2 0.68 1.45 3.96
C VAL A 2 0.38 -0.05 3.81
N PHE A 3 0.86 -0.68 2.73
CA PHE A 3 0.75 -2.11 2.48
C PHE A 3 2.00 -2.60 1.76
N GLY A 4 2.55 -3.74 2.19
CA GLY A 4 3.78 -4.30 1.61
C GLY A 4 5.03 -3.45 1.82
N CYS A 5 6.15 -3.93 1.29
CA CYS A 5 7.43 -3.24 1.24
C CYS A 5 8.28 -3.87 0.13
N ASP A 6 8.71 -3.06 -0.84
CA ASP A 6 9.51 -3.53 -1.99
C ASP A 6 10.96 -3.08 -1.93
N ILE A 7 11.41 -2.53 -0.79
CA ILE A 7 12.78 -2.00 -0.66
C ILE A 7 13.86 -3.05 -0.97
N CYS A 8 13.62 -4.32 -0.66
CA CYS A 8 14.56 -5.40 -0.97
C CYS A 8 14.64 -5.68 -2.47
N GLN A 9 13.55 -5.43 -3.21
CA GLN A 9 13.50 -5.51 -4.66
C GLN A 9 14.19 -4.29 -5.28
N ASP A 10 13.92 -3.08 -4.77
CA ASP A 10 14.51 -1.82 -5.25
C ASP A 10 16.04 -1.81 -5.18
N VAL A 11 16.62 -2.38 -4.11
CA VAL A 11 18.07 -2.46 -3.92
C VAL A 11 18.70 -3.71 -4.56
N CYS A 12 17.89 -4.61 -5.13
CA CYS A 12 18.38 -5.85 -5.71
C CYS A 12 19.15 -5.56 -7.01
N PRO A 13 20.43 -5.96 -7.14
CA PRO A 13 21.21 -5.71 -8.35
C PRO A 13 20.70 -6.48 -9.58
N TRP A 14 19.87 -7.51 -9.38
CA TRP A 14 19.27 -8.29 -10.46
C TRP A 14 17.97 -7.65 -10.99
N ASN A 15 17.20 -6.95 -10.16
CA ASN A 15 15.95 -6.31 -10.57
C ASN A 15 16.17 -5.16 -11.56
N ARG A 16 17.37 -4.61 -11.66
CA ARG A 16 17.70 -3.61 -12.70
C ARG A 16 17.52 -4.12 -14.14
N PHE A 17 17.40 -5.44 -14.32
CA PHE A 17 17.18 -6.10 -15.61
C PHE A 17 15.73 -6.55 -15.80
N GLU A 18 14.84 -6.27 -14.84
CA GLU A 18 13.43 -6.63 -14.94
C GLU A 18 12.74 -5.89 -16.08
N LYS A 19 11.71 -6.52 -16.65
CA LYS A 19 10.87 -5.95 -17.69
C LYS A 19 9.42 -6.04 -17.24
N PRO A 20 8.60 -5.02 -17.51
CA PRO A 20 7.16 -5.13 -17.34
C PRO A 20 6.62 -6.37 -18.07
N THR A 21 5.67 -7.05 -17.45
CA THR A 21 4.96 -8.16 -18.07
C THR A 21 3.91 -7.64 -19.04
N ASP A 22 3.66 -8.38 -20.11
CA ASP A 22 2.56 -8.14 -21.05
C ASP A 22 1.24 -8.78 -20.59
N GLU A 23 1.25 -9.53 -19.47
CA GLU A 23 0.06 -10.14 -18.88
C GLU A 23 -0.85 -9.10 -18.24
N SER A 24 -2.01 -8.88 -18.85
CA SER A 24 -2.98 -7.85 -18.47
C SER A 24 -3.57 -8.06 -17.08
N ASP A 25 -3.63 -9.30 -16.59
CA ASP A 25 -4.18 -9.62 -15.27
C ASP A 25 -3.37 -9.00 -14.11
N PHE A 26 -2.12 -8.60 -14.38
CA PHE A 26 -1.27 -7.90 -13.40
C PHE A 26 -1.42 -6.37 -13.42
N ALA A 27 -2.23 -5.82 -14.33
CA ALA A 27 -2.52 -4.39 -14.33
C ALA A 27 -3.27 -3.99 -13.05
N PRO A 28 -2.99 -2.80 -12.48
CA PRO A 28 -3.75 -2.29 -11.34
C PRO A 28 -5.25 -2.22 -11.65
N ARG A 29 -6.07 -2.78 -10.74
CA ARG A 29 -7.52 -2.71 -10.89
C ARG A 29 -8.00 -1.25 -10.74
N PRO A 30 -8.98 -0.79 -11.54
CA PRO A 30 -9.57 0.53 -11.39
C PRO A 30 -10.08 0.78 -9.97
N GLY A 31 -9.90 1.99 -9.44
CA GLY A 31 -10.38 2.38 -8.11
C GLY A 31 -9.55 1.87 -6.92
N VAL A 32 -8.49 1.10 -7.18
CA VAL A 32 -7.57 0.58 -6.14
C VAL A 32 -6.25 1.35 -6.11
N ALA A 33 -5.86 1.92 -7.26
CA ALA A 33 -4.70 2.80 -7.37
C ALA A 33 -5.04 4.22 -6.89
N LEU A 34 -4.04 4.91 -6.33
CA LEU A 34 -4.07 6.35 -6.01
C LEU A 34 -4.98 6.80 -4.85
N LEU A 35 -5.31 5.92 -3.92
CA LEU A 35 -6.01 6.32 -2.70
C LEU A 35 -5.14 7.19 -1.81
N THR A 36 -5.71 8.28 -1.31
CA THR A 36 -5.07 9.15 -0.33
C THR A 36 -4.99 8.45 1.03
N LEU A 37 -4.07 8.92 1.87
CA LEU A 37 -3.93 8.40 3.23
C LEU A 37 -5.18 8.68 4.08
N ASP A 38 -5.88 9.79 3.82
CA ASP A 38 -7.10 10.15 4.54
C ASP A 38 -8.25 9.20 4.18
N GLU A 39 -8.48 8.98 2.87
CA GLU A 39 -9.46 7.99 2.40
C GLU A 39 -9.19 6.60 2.98
N LEU A 40 -7.93 6.17 3.05
CA LEU A 40 -7.56 4.89 3.65
C LEU A 40 -7.73 4.87 5.17
N ALA A 41 -7.58 6.00 5.86
CA ALA A 41 -7.71 6.11 7.31
C ALA A 41 -9.17 6.18 7.78
N SER A 42 -10.07 6.70 6.94
CA SER A 42 -11.50 6.87 7.19
C SER A 42 -12.39 5.82 6.53
N MET A 43 -11.84 4.95 5.67
CA MET A 43 -12.57 3.91 4.95
C MET A 43 -13.43 3.04 5.87
N THR A 44 -14.69 2.78 5.47
CA THR A 44 -15.55 1.82 6.17
C THR A 44 -15.18 0.38 5.82
N ASP A 45 -15.73 -0.58 6.58
CA ASP A 45 -15.48 -2.00 6.32
C ASP A 45 -16.16 -2.45 5.03
N GLU A 46 -17.33 -1.88 4.72
CA GLU A 46 -18.08 -2.11 3.49
C GLU A 46 -17.31 -1.58 2.27
N GLU A 47 -16.81 -0.34 2.32
CA GLU A 47 -15.99 0.26 1.26
C GLU A 47 -14.69 -0.53 1.05
N PHE A 48 -14.09 -1.00 2.14
CA PHE A 48 -12.90 -1.84 2.07
C PHE A 48 -13.19 -3.17 1.37
N LEU A 49 -14.30 -3.83 1.72
CA LEU A 49 -14.70 -5.07 1.09
C LEU A 49 -14.99 -4.87 -0.40
N GLU A 50 -15.76 -3.85 -0.76
CA GLU A 50 -16.12 -3.55 -2.16
C GLU A 50 -14.87 -3.33 -3.02
N ARG A 51 -13.90 -2.56 -2.53
CA ARG A 51 -12.68 -2.21 -3.29
C ARG A 51 -11.65 -3.34 -3.34
N PHE A 52 -11.44 -4.04 -2.22
CA PHE A 52 -10.31 -4.95 -2.07
C PHE A 52 -10.67 -6.43 -2.14
N ALA A 53 -11.96 -6.80 -2.28
CA ALA A 53 -12.36 -8.19 -2.48
C ALA A 53 -11.54 -8.86 -3.60
N GLY A 54 -11.16 -10.12 -3.36
CA GLY A 54 -10.32 -10.90 -4.26
C GLY A 54 -8.87 -10.41 -4.42
N SER A 55 -8.42 -9.41 -3.65
CA SER A 55 -7.01 -8.98 -3.66
C SER A 55 -6.21 -9.52 -2.47
N PRO A 56 -4.87 -9.58 -2.58
CA PRO A 56 -3.96 -9.82 -1.46
C PRO A 56 -4.14 -8.86 -0.28
N VAL A 57 -4.67 -7.65 -0.51
CA VAL A 57 -4.87 -6.61 0.52
C VAL A 57 -5.83 -7.07 1.61
N MET A 58 -6.75 -7.98 1.30
CA MET A 58 -7.69 -8.56 2.28
C MET A 58 -7.00 -9.20 3.49
N ARG A 59 -5.72 -9.64 3.35
CA ARG A 59 -4.94 -10.18 4.47
C ARG A 59 -4.63 -9.14 5.55
N ALA A 60 -4.48 -7.87 5.17
CA ALA A 60 -4.24 -6.79 6.12
C ALA A 60 -5.50 -6.42 6.92
N LYS A 61 -6.70 -6.68 6.36
CA LYS A 61 -8.01 -6.25 6.86
C LYS A 61 -8.16 -4.71 6.92
N ALA A 62 -9.41 -4.24 7.00
CA ALA A 62 -9.72 -2.82 7.06
C ALA A 62 -8.98 -2.11 8.22
N ASP A 63 -9.01 -2.69 9.41
CA ASP A 63 -8.30 -2.18 10.59
C ASP A 63 -6.79 -2.05 10.39
N GLY A 64 -6.16 -3.05 9.78
CA GLY A 64 -4.72 -3.03 9.52
C GLY A 64 -4.36 -1.92 8.54
N MET A 65 -5.15 -1.75 7.48
CA MET A 65 -4.95 -0.66 6.51
C MET A 65 -5.16 0.71 7.12
N ARG A 66 -6.25 0.93 7.87
CA ARG A 66 -6.52 2.18 8.58
C ARG A 66 -5.39 2.52 9.56
N ARG A 67 -4.93 1.54 10.34
CA ARG A 67 -3.82 1.71 11.29
C ARG A 67 -2.54 2.14 10.59
N ASN A 68 -2.17 1.48 9.50
CA ASN A 68 -0.97 1.82 8.76
C ASN A 68 -1.07 3.21 8.11
N ALA A 69 -2.22 3.54 7.52
CA ALA A 69 -2.47 4.85 6.91
C ALA A 69 -2.34 5.98 7.94
N ARG A 70 -2.99 5.82 9.11
CA ARG A 70 -2.85 6.75 10.25
C ARG A 70 -1.41 6.87 10.71
N GLY A 71 -0.68 5.75 10.85
CA GLY A 71 0.73 5.76 11.22
C GLY A 71 1.59 6.62 10.28
N VAL A 72 1.37 6.49 8.96
CA VAL A 72 2.06 7.31 7.96
C VAL A 72 1.66 8.80 8.05
N VAL A 73 0.38 9.12 8.29
CA VAL A 73 -0.08 10.50 8.49
C VAL A 73 0.60 11.13 9.71
N THR A 74 0.67 10.41 10.82
CA THR A 74 1.30 10.90 12.06
C THR A 74 2.81 11.05 11.92
N ASP A 75 3.48 10.11 11.23
CA ASP A 75 4.94 10.12 11.04
C ASP A 75 5.42 11.21 10.06
N ARG A 76 4.54 11.80 9.25
CA ARG A 76 4.87 12.99 8.44
C ARG A 76 5.22 14.21 9.29
N VAL A 77 4.85 14.23 10.57
CA VAL A 77 5.25 15.27 11.53
C VAL A 77 6.59 14.94 12.20
N SER A 78 7.06 13.69 12.09
CA SER A 78 8.14 13.12 12.92
C SER A 78 9.48 12.93 12.21
N PHE A 79 9.61 13.32 10.93
CA PHE A 79 10.86 13.15 10.15
C PHE A 79 12.06 13.93 10.74
N VAL A 80 11.85 14.79 11.74
CA VAL A 80 12.91 15.36 12.59
C VAL A 80 13.09 14.55 13.87
N ARG A 81 13.36 13.25 13.77
CA ARG A 81 14.01 12.53 14.86
C ARG A 81 15.23 11.76 14.32
N PRO A 82 16.46 12.13 14.72
CA PRO A 82 17.63 11.36 14.35
C PRO A 82 17.47 9.98 14.98
N ARG A 83 17.53 8.93 14.15
CA ARG A 83 17.62 7.57 14.63
C ARG A 83 18.92 7.46 15.43
N ARG A 84 18.82 6.97 16.68
CA ARG A 84 19.99 6.49 17.41
C ARG A 84 20.58 5.27 16.71
#